data_AF-A0A8H7BNU6-F1
#
_entry.id   AF-A0A8H7BNU6-F1
#
_cell.length_a   1.000
_cell.length_b   1.000
_cell.length_c   1.000
_cell.angle_alpha   90.00
_cell.angle_beta   90.00
_cell.angle_gamma   90.00
#
_symmetry.space_group_name_H-M   'P 1'
#
loop_
_entity.id
_entity.type
_entity.pdbx_description
1 polymer ?
#
loop_
_entity_poly.entity_id
_entity_poly.type
_entity_poly.pdbx_seq_one_letter_code
_entity_poly.pdbx_strand_id
1 'polypeptide(L)'
;MSEAQSSSRTEESPKLVLRTYQASDLNYVDHLYYSTYFALVPEGVRRKLWSPLTWAIWFGVYSYLLFIVPVLLSGMDVPSWASLALKIFFTFAWGAVGFAALFVTTDRFEVVEKIERARQNDLSDPEVYYLNWIKREVIVDDEDIKQEKDKSKKRVTFDKDAKPAVEIVRERKPEAEQTPSHFWVLSMEGTPCAMVGLACNREDIMDKRENLMPGWKRLGVAICRRYHLPIPKVFTAQDTTQRNVFAKAHEPNSATLQRLAVRYEFQTCGLSTLLINRAMTWANEHGIERVYAVTDEMMMAAEQILQLRHGFKRIEKRRVGWFGQYEATWVCDVREWMEKNNEKTKPEYKKVSN
;
A
#
# COMPACT_ATOMS: atom_id res chain seq x y z
N MET A 1 -4.58 51.33 35.30
CA MET A 1 -3.51 50.78 34.45
C MET A 1 -3.47 49.28 34.59
N SER A 2 -4.13 48.57 33.68
CA SER A 2 -3.63 47.38 32.96
C SER A 2 -4.84 46.78 32.23
N GLU A 3 -5.10 47.31 31.04
CA GLU A 3 -6.00 46.64 30.09
C GLU A 3 -5.35 45.31 29.72
N ALA A 4 -5.98 44.23 30.17
CA ALA A 4 -5.70 42.91 29.63
C ALA A 4 -6.25 42.89 28.20
N GLN A 5 -5.35 43.01 27.22
CA GLN A 5 -5.63 42.70 25.83
C GLN A 5 -5.99 41.21 25.74
N SER A 6 -7.29 40.89 25.76
CA SER A 6 -7.79 39.61 25.29
C SER A 6 -7.66 39.59 23.77
N SER A 7 -6.53 39.12 23.26
CA SER A 7 -6.39 38.81 21.84
C SER A 7 -7.40 37.70 21.49
N SER A 8 -8.50 38.07 20.85
CA SER A 8 -9.41 37.15 20.21
C SER A 8 -8.65 36.37 19.13
N ARG A 9 -8.19 35.15 19.46
CA ARG A 9 -7.83 34.16 18.44
C ARG A 9 -9.12 33.82 17.71
N THR A 10 -9.32 34.43 16.55
CA THR A 10 -10.24 33.90 15.55
C THR A 10 -9.75 32.48 15.26
N GLU A 11 -10.52 31.46 15.62
CA GLU A 11 -10.22 30.07 15.27
C GLU A 11 -10.35 29.94 13.74
N GLU A 12 -9.26 30.23 13.03
CA GLU A 12 -9.19 29.97 11.60
C GLU A 12 -9.29 28.45 11.41
N SER A 13 -10.39 28.01 10.79
CA SER A 13 -10.59 26.61 10.44
C SER A 13 -9.39 26.11 9.62
N PRO A 14 -8.86 24.90 9.89
CA PRO A 14 -7.65 24.42 9.25
C PRO A 14 -7.81 24.41 7.72
N LYS A 15 -6.85 25.02 7.02
CA LYS A 15 -6.90 25.14 5.56
C LYS A 15 -6.52 23.81 4.91
N LEU A 16 -7.49 23.19 4.24
CA LEU A 16 -7.29 22.01 3.40
C LEU A 16 -7.00 22.44 1.95
N VAL A 17 -5.93 21.90 1.38
CA VAL A 17 -5.50 22.16 0.00
C VAL A 17 -5.33 20.84 -0.72
N LEU A 18 -6.17 20.60 -1.72
CA LEU A 18 -6.02 19.48 -2.64
C LEU A 18 -5.22 19.95 -3.85
N ARG A 19 -4.11 19.28 -4.15
CA ARG A 19 -3.26 19.61 -5.30
C ARG A 19 -2.75 18.37 -6.01
N THR A 20 -2.27 18.58 -7.23
CA THR A 20 -1.49 17.58 -7.95
C THR A 20 -0.20 17.30 -7.19
N TYR A 21 0.21 16.04 -7.20
CA TYR A 21 1.48 15.60 -6.66
C TYR A 21 2.68 16.34 -7.26
N GLN A 22 3.69 16.57 -6.44
CA GLN A 22 4.97 17.15 -6.83
C GLN A 22 6.12 16.24 -6.40
N ALA A 23 7.26 16.28 -7.10
CA ALA A 23 8.45 15.50 -6.75
C ALA A 23 8.90 15.66 -5.27
N SER A 24 8.69 16.84 -4.68
CA SER A 24 9.01 17.10 -3.26
C SER A 24 8.17 16.28 -2.27
N ASP A 25 7.02 15.76 -2.72
CA ASP A 25 6.09 15.00 -1.88
C ASP A 25 6.48 13.53 -1.75
N LEU A 26 7.46 13.03 -2.53
CA LEU A 26 7.78 11.60 -2.63
C LEU A 26 7.95 10.94 -1.26
N ASN A 27 8.79 11.51 -0.40
CA ASN A 27 9.07 10.97 0.92
C ASN A 27 7.83 11.00 1.84
N TYR A 28 7.01 12.04 1.74
CA TYR A 28 5.78 12.16 2.53
C TYR A 28 4.70 11.18 2.08
N VAL A 29 4.54 11.03 0.76
CA VAL A 29 3.61 10.08 0.13
C VAL A 29 4.00 8.65 0.48
N ASP A 30 5.29 8.32 0.38
CA ASP A 30 5.82 7.01 0.75
C ASP A 30 5.57 6.70 2.24
N HIS A 31 5.90 7.66 3.11
CA HIS A 31 5.65 7.52 4.55
C HIS A 31 4.16 7.41 4.89
N LEU A 32 3.30 8.23 4.26
CA LEU A 32 1.85 8.21 4.45
C LEU A 32 1.27 6.85 4.03
N TYR A 33 1.72 6.33 2.89
CA TYR A 33 1.31 5.01 2.42
C TYR A 33 1.77 3.91 3.39
N TYR A 34 3.05 3.90 3.74
CA TYR A 34 3.63 2.91 4.65
C TYR A 34 2.90 2.89 6.00
N SER A 35 2.78 4.05 6.65
CA SER A 35 2.17 4.19 7.98
C SER A 35 0.69 3.79 8.04
N THR A 36 -0.08 4.09 6.99
CA THR A 36 -1.51 3.74 6.94
C THR A 36 -1.74 2.23 6.81
N TYR A 37 -0.81 1.49 6.20
CA TYR A 37 -0.90 0.04 6.08
C TYR A 37 -0.55 -0.70 7.38
N PHE A 38 0.31 -0.15 8.26
CA PHE A 38 0.55 -0.76 9.57
C PHE A 38 -0.70 -0.80 10.44
N ALA A 39 -1.58 0.20 10.29
CA ALA A 39 -2.87 0.21 10.98
C ALA A 39 -3.81 -0.93 10.53
N LEU A 40 -3.52 -1.60 9.40
CA LEU A 40 -4.30 -2.72 8.89
C LEU A 40 -3.86 -4.08 9.45
N VAL A 41 -2.66 -4.20 10.04
CA VAL A 41 -2.16 -5.48 10.59
C VAL A 41 -3.10 -6.06 11.65
N PRO A 42 -3.62 -5.28 12.63
CA PRO A 42 -4.55 -5.81 13.63
C PRO A 42 -5.86 -6.32 12.99
N GLU A 43 -6.36 -5.65 11.95
CA GLU A 43 -7.55 -6.08 11.22
C GLU A 43 -7.30 -7.39 10.46
N GLY A 44 -6.13 -7.54 9.84
CA GLY A 44 -5.71 -8.80 9.23
C GLY A 44 -5.63 -9.96 10.23
N VAL A 45 -5.04 -9.72 11.41
CA VAL A 45 -4.99 -10.73 12.48
C VAL A 45 -6.40 -11.08 12.95
N ARG A 46 -7.26 -10.09 13.18
CA ARG A 46 -8.65 -10.29 13.57
C ARG A 46 -9.41 -11.14 12.55
N ARG A 47 -9.25 -10.86 11.26
CA ARG A 47 -9.87 -11.64 10.17
C ARG A 47 -9.38 -13.09 10.15
N LYS A 48 -8.09 -13.33 10.34
CA LYS A 48 -7.56 -14.71 10.42
C LYS A 48 -8.09 -15.47 11.62
N LEU A 49 -8.23 -14.82 12.77
CA LEU A 49 -8.85 -15.44 13.95
C LEU A 49 -10.33 -15.77 13.74
N TRP A 50 -11.01 -15.15 12.79
CA TRP A 50 -12.37 -15.52 12.42
C TRP A 50 -12.43 -16.69 11.43
N SER A 51 -11.31 -17.07 10.82
CA SER A 51 -11.25 -18.19 9.90
C SER A 51 -11.33 -19.53 10.66
N PRO A 52 -12.29 -20.43 10.33
CA PRO A 52 -12.36 -21.75 10.95
C PRO A 52 -11.09 -22.59 10.76
N LEU A 53 -10.38 -22.38 9.65
CA LEU A 53 -9.13 -23.06 9.34
C LEU A 53 -8.02 -22.69 10.34
N THR A 54 -7.97 -21.43 10.78
CA THR A 54 -7.01 -20.99 11.80
C THR A 54 -7.19 -21.79 13.09
N TRP A 55 -8.44 -21.94 13.55
CA TRP A 55 -8.74 -22.71 14.76
C TRP A 55 -8.49 -24.21 14.59
N ALA A 56 -8.81 -24.77 13.42
CA ALA A 56 -8.51 -26.17 13.14
C ALA A 56 -7.00 -26.47 13.25
N ILE A 57 -6.16 -25.61 12.65
CA ILE A 57 -4.70 -25.72 12.78
C ILE A 57 -4.26 -25.46 14.22
N TRP A 58 -4.84 -24.44 14.87
CA TRP A 58 -4.49 -24.08 16.25
C TRP A 58 -4.72 -25.22 17.23
N PHE A 59 -5.91 -25.82 17.21
CA PHE A 59 -6.25 -26.96 18.06
C PHE A 59 -5.53 -28.23 17.65
N GLY A 60 -5.25 -28.42 16.35
CA GLY A 60 -4.46 -29.55 15.86
C GLY A 60 -3.03 -29.53 16.41
N VAL A 61 -2.32 -28.41 16.29
CA VAL A 61 -0.96 -28.26 16.83
C VAL A 61 -0.97 -28.32 18.35
N TYR A 62 -1.93 -27.68 19.01
CA TYR A 62 -2.05 -27.74 20.46
C TYR A 62 -2.27 -29.18 20.96
N SER A 63 -3.17 -29.93 20.33
CA SER A 63 -3.43 -31.32 20.70
C SER A 63 -2.18 -32.19 20.50
N TYR A 64 -1.43 -31.97 19.43
CA TYR A 64 -0.16 -32.63 19.19
C TYR A 64 0.88 -32.32 20.29
N LEU A 65 0.98 -31.05 20.71
CA LEU A 65 1.88 -30.65 21.80
C LEU A 65 1.50 -31.31 23.14
N LEU A 66 0.22 -31.51 23.43
CA LEU A 66 -0.20 -32.24 24.63
C LEU A 66 0.03 -33.74 24.50
N PHE A 67 -0.13 -34.29 23.30
CA PHE A 67 0.07 -35.71 23.02
C PHE A 67 1.55 -36.14 23.13
N ILE A 68 2.49 -35.25 22.82
CA ILE A 68 3.92 -35.59 22.90
C ILE A 68 4.48 -35.55 24.33
N VAL A 69 3.79 -34.90 25.28
CA VAL A 69 4.26 -34.79 26.68
C VAL A 69 4.58 -36.15 27.33
N PRO A 70 3.69 -37.17 27.29
CA PRO A 70 4.00 -38.48 27.86
C PRO A 70 5.19 -39.15 27.17
N VAL A 71 5.37 -38.94 25.86
CA VAL A 71 6.50 -39.48 25.10
C VAL A 71 7.80 -38.82 25.53
N LEU A 72 7.81 -37.50 25.72
CA LEU A 72 9.00 -36.76 26.18
C LEU A 72 9.42 -37.13 27.59
N LEU A 73 8.47 -37.48 28.46
CA LEU A 73 8.74 -37.90 29.84
C LEU A 73 8.97 -39.41 29.95
N SER A 74 8.79 -40.18 28.88
CA SER A 74 8.98 -41.63 28.91
C SER A 74 10.47 -41.97 29.14
N GLY A 75 10.74 -42.82 30.12
CA GLY A 75 12.11 -43.20 30.49
C GLY A 75 12.84 -42.22 31.42
N MET A 76 12.18 -41.15 31.88
CA MET A 76 12.72 -40.27 32.92
C MET A 76 12.03 -40.56 34.25
N ASP A 77 12.80 -40.74 35.34
CA ASP A 77 12.26 -40.81 36.71
C ASP A 77 11.86 -39.42 37.21
N VAL A 78 10.87 -38.82 36.56
CA VAL A 78 10.36 -37.49 36.89
C VAL A 78 9.19 -37.57 37.88
N PRO A 79 9.05 -36.58 38.77
CA PRO A 79 7.90 -36.48 39.66
C PRO A 79 6.57 -36.44 38.89
N SER A 80 5.50 -36.95 39.50
CA SER A 80 4.15 -36.99 38.90
C SER A 80 3.60 -35.61 38.49
N TRP A 81 4.03 -34.53 39.16
CA TRP A 81 3.65 -33.16 38.82
C TRP A 81 4.34 -32.62 37.56
N ALA A 82 5.44 -33.23 37.10
CA ALA A 82 6.21 -32.75 35.95
C ALA A 82 5.38 -32.77 34.65
N SER A 83 4.52 -33.78 34.48
CA SER A 83 3.58 -33.86 33.35
C SER A 83 2.60 -32.69 33.34
N LEU A 84 2.06 -32.33 34.51
CA LEU A 84 1.16 -31.19 34.65
C LEU A 84 1.88 -29.87 34.33
N ALA A 85 3.06 -29.66 34.91
CA ALA A 85 3.86 -28.46 34.67
C ALA A 85 4.23 -28.29 33.19
N LEU A 86 4.64 -29.37 32.52
CA LEU A 86 5.01 -29.33 31.10
C LEU A 86 3.80 -29.03 30.20
N LYS A 87 2.62 -29.58 30.51
CA LYS A 87 1.38 -29.25 29.80
C LYS A 87 1.03 -27.77 29.96
N ILE A 88 1.06 -27.25 31.19
CA ILE A 88 0.81 -25.83 31.48
C ILE A 88 1.78 -24.95 30.68
N PHE A 89 3.07 -25.28 30.71
CA PHE A 89 4.09 -24.58 29.94
C PHE A 89 3.78 -24.58 28.44
N PHE A 90 3.48 -25.73 27.85
CA PHE A 90 3.13 -25.80 26.43
C PHE A 90 1.85 -25.04 26.08
N THR A 91 0.85 -24.98 26.96
CA THR A 91 -0.35 -24.17 26.74
C THR A 91 -0.01 -22.68 26.65
N PHE A 92 0.76 -22.14 27.60
CA PHE A 92 1.18 -20.74 27.58
C PHE A 92 2.12 -20.44 26.42
N ALA A 93 3.10 -21.31 26.18
CA ALA A 93 4.04 -21.18 25.08
C ALA A 93 3.33 -21.22 23.73
N TRP A 94 2.36 -22.12 23.54
CA TRP A 94 1.57 -22.19 22.30
C TRP A 94 0.71 -20.94 22.10
N GLY A 95 0.09 -20.42 23.17
CA GLY A 95 -0.62 -19.14 23.12
C GLY A 95 0.29 -18.01 22.63
N ALA A 96 1.42 -17.80 23.32
CA ALA A 96 2.36 -16.73 22.99
C ALA A 96 2.96 -16.87 21.58
N VAL A 97 3.49 -18.06 21.24
CA VAL A 97 4.13 -18.32 19.95
C VAL A 97 3.11 -18.31 18.81
N GLY A 98 1.91 -18.86 19.02
CA GLY A 98 0.86 -18.88 18.03
C GLY A 98 0.36 -17.48 17.67
N PHE A 99 0.12 -16.62 18.67
CA PHE A 99 -0.26 -15.22 18.41
C PHE A 99 0.87 -14.43 17.77
N ALA A 100 2.11 -14.62 18.23
CA ALA A 100 3.28 -13.99 17.61
C ALA A 100 3.44 -14.44 16.15
N ALA A 101 3.23 -15.72 15.84
CA ALA A 101 3.28 -16.24 14.48
C ALA A 101 2.17 -15.63 13.60
N LEU A 102 0.94 -15.51 14.09
CA LEU A 102 -0.15 -14.84 13.36
C LEU A 102 0.18 -13.36 13.09
N PHE A 103 0.73 -12.66 14.08
CA PHE A 103 1.13 -11.27 13.91
C PHE A 103 2.26 -11.13 12.87
N VAL A 104 3.36 -11.85 13.04
CA VAL A 104 4.52 -11.81 12.15
C VAL A 104 4.15 -12.21 10.73
N THR A 105 3.28 -13.21 10.56
CA THR A 105 2.85 -13.61 9.21
C THR A 105 2.00 -12.55 8.53
N THR A 106 1.08 -11.92 9.25
CA THR A 106 0.27 -10.81 8.73
C THR A 106 1.13 -9.59 8.40
N ASP A 107 1.99 -9.18 9.33
CA ASP A 107 2.86 -8.03 9.16
C ASP A 107 3.89 -8.25 8.03
N ARG A 108 4.74 -9.27 8.16
CA ARG A 108 5.93 -9.43 7.30
C ARG A 108 5.66 -10.08 5.96
N PHE A 109 4.72 -11.01 5.87
CA PHE A 109 4.49 -11.73 4.61
C PHE A 109 3.33 -11.15 3.80
N GLU A 110 2.39 -10.44 4.41
CA GLU A 110 1.23 -9.94 3.67
C GLU A 110 1.27 -8.43 3.53
N VAL A 111 1.32 -7.71 4.65
CA VAL A 111 1.29 -6.24 4.65
C VAL A 111 2.56 -5.67 4.03
N VAL A 112 3.74 -6.10 4.50
CA VAL A 112 5.03 -5.64 3.94
C VAL A 112 5.16 -6.01 2.46
N GLU A 113 4.79 -7.23 2.05
CA GLU A 113 4.86 -7.62 0.64
C GLU A 113 3.97 -6.72 -0.24
N LYS A 114 2.77 -6.39 0.23
CA LYS A 114 1.84 -5.50 -0.47
C LYS A 114 2.35 -4.06 -0.52
N ILE A 115 2.95 -3.58 0.56
CA ILE A 115 3.56 -2.24 0.61
C ILE A 115 4.73 -2.17 -0.37
N GLU A 116 5.66 -3.13 -0.29
CA GLU A 116 6.84 -3.16 -1.17
C GLU A 116 6.44 -3.28 -2.64
N ARG A 117 5.39 -4.04 -2.96
CA ARG A 117 4.82 -4.11 -4.31
C ARG A 117 4.44 -2.72 -4.82
N ALA A 118 3.81 -1.87 -4.01
CA ALA A 118 3.46 -0.52 -4.42
C ALA A 118 4.70 0.38 -4.51
N ARG A 119 5.55 0.37 -3.48
CA ARG A 119 6.75 1.21 -3.37
C ARG A 119 7.73 1.00 -4.51
N GLN A 120 7.87 -0.24 -4.97
CA GLN A 120 8.80 -0.59 -6.05
C GLN A 120 8.19 -0.44 -7.45
N ASN A 121 6.88 -0.25 -7.57
CA ASN A 121 6.19 -0.06 -8.85
C ASN A 121 5.69 1.37 -9.01
N ASP A 122 4.41 1.64 -8.76
CA ASP A 122 3.75 2.91 -9.02
C ASP A 122 4.21 4.04 -8.09
N LEU A 123 4.51 3.74 -6.83
CA LEU A 123 5.00 4.74 -5.87
C LEU A 123 6.51 5.00 -5.97
N SER A 124 7.25 4.20 -6.74
CA SER A 124 8.68 4.45 -6.99
C SER A 124 8.88 5.76 -7.74
N ASP A 125 7.97 6.06 -8.67
CA ASP A 125 7.96 7.29 -9.42
C ASP A 125 6.53 7.67 -9.85
N PRO A 126 5.78 8.35 -8.97
CA PRO A 126 4.41 8.76 -9.27
C PRO A 126 4.30 9.74 -10.44
N GLU A 127 5.37 10.52 -10.72
CA GLU A 127 5.37 11.47 -11.84
C GLU A 127 5.33 10.72 -13.18
N VAL A 128 6.12 9.66 -13.29
CA VAL A 128 6.17 8.82 -14.50
C VAL A 128 4.93 7.95 -14.63
N TYR A 129 4.46 7.37 -13.52
CA TYR A 129 3.34 6.44 -13.53
C TYR A 129 1.98 7.14 -13.73
N TYR A 130 1.70 8.21 -12.97
CA TYR A 130 0.38 8.85 -12.97
C TYR A 130 0.32 10.14 -13.78
N LEU A 131 1.40 10.92 -13.85
CA LEU A 131 1.36 12.29 -14.38
C LEU A 131 1.94 12.43 -15.79
N ASN A 132 2.21 11.32 -16.47
CA ASN A 132 2.73 11.26 -17.83
C ASN A 132 4.06 12.03 -18.04
N TRP A 133 4.95 12.05 -17.04
CA TRP A 133 6.30 12.56 -17.20
C TRP A 133 7.25 11.49 -17.75
N ILE A 134 8.24 11.95 -18.52
CA ILE A 134 9.43 11.20 -18.93
C ILE A 134 10.61 11.84 -18.21
N LYS A 135 11.40 11.02 -17.51
CA LYS A 135 12.65 11.46 -16.87
C LYS A 135 13.82 10.98 -17.71
N ARG A 136 14.66 11.91 -18.14
CA ARG A 136 15.91 11.62 -18.84
C ARG A 136 17.08 12.06 -17.96
N GLU A 137 18.01 11.15 -17.74
CA GLU A 137 19.29 11.46 -17.13
C GLU A 137 20.18 12.10 -18.19
N VAL A 138 20.43 13.40 -18.03
CA VAL A 138 21.38 14.12 -18.88
C VAL A 138 22.65 14.30 -18.08
N ILE A 139 23.75 13.78 -18.63
CA ILE A 139 25.08 14.01 -18.08
C ILE A 139 25.40 15.48 -18.37
N VAL A 140 25.56 16.27 -17.31
CA VAL A 140 25.96 17.67 -17.46
C VAL A 140 27.46 17.67 -17.73
N ASP A 141 27.84 18.00 -18.96
CA ASP A 141 29.24 18.20 -19.30
C ASP A 141 29.76 19.46 -18.58
N ASP A 142 30.99 19.40 -18.07
CA ASP A 142 31.64 20.46 -17.28
C ASP A 142 31.75 21.82 -18.02
N GLU A 143 31.41 21.88 -19.31
CA GLU A 143 31.41 23.12 -20.11
C GLU A 143 30.15 23.99 -19.86
N ASP A 144 28.98 23.39 -19.60
CA ASP A 144 27.75 24.14 -19.33
C ASP A 144 27.75 24.76 -17.92
N ILE A 145 28.45 24.12 -16.97
CA ILE A 145 28.64 24.62 -15.59
C ILE A 145 29.51 25.90 -15.58
N LYS A 146 30.31 26.15 -16.62
CA LYS A 146 31.16 27.35 -16.72
C LYS A 146 30.38 28.60 -17.14
N GLN A 147 29.23 28.48 -17.81
CA GLN A 147 28.44 29.66 -18.22
C GLN A 147 27.59 30.24 -17.07
N GLU A 148 27.16 29.42 -16.10
CA GLU A 148 26.41 29.93 -14.93
C GLU A 148 27.28 30.42 -13.76
N LYS A 149 28.57 30.07 -13.73
CA LYS A 149 29.46 30.32 -12.57
C LYS A 149 30.32 31.58 -12.65
N ASP A 150 29.94 32.59 -13.44
CA ASP A 150 30.66 33.86 -13.46
C ASP A 150 30.45 34.74 -12.21
N LYS A 151 29.79 34.24 -11.15
CA LYS A 151 29.57 35.00 -9.91
C LYS A 151 29.86 34.35 -8.55
N SER A 152 30.35 33.10 -8.42
CA SER A 152 30.89 32.70 -7.11
C SER A 152 31.89 31.52 -7.10
N LYS A 153 33.08 31.85 -6.59
CA LYS A 153 34.10 31.05 -5.88
C LYS A 153 34.34 29.60 -6.36
N LYS A 154 35.51 29.41 -6.98
CA LYS A 154 36.21 28.13 -7.20
C LYS A 154 36.15 27.23 -5.96
N ARG A 155 35.47 26.08 -6.08
CA ARG A 155 35.62 24.95 -5.16
C ARG A 155 36.58 23.96 -5.82
N VAL A 156 37.73 23.74 -5.20
CA VAL A 156 38.65 22.66 -5.57
C VAL A 156 38.13 21.39 -4.89
N THR A 157 37.73 20.40 -5.68
CA THR A 157 37.70 19.00 -5.25
C THR A 157 38.30 18.17 -6.36
N PHE A 158 39.54 17.72 -6.13
CA PHE A 158 40.18 16.65 -6.88
C PHE A 158 39.60 15.34 -6.37
N ASP A 159 38.70 14.73 -7.13
CA ASP A 159 38.50 13.28 -7.14
C ASP A 159 38.37 12.88 -8.61
N LYS A 160 39.37 12.14 -9.11
CA LYS A 160 39.44 11.68 -10.51
C LYS A 160 38.43 10.57 -10.84
N ASP A 161 37.71 10.08 -9.83
CA ASP A 161 36.72 9.01 -9.93
C ASP A 161 35.29 9.49 -9.59
N ALA A 162 35.07 10.80 -9.48
CA ALA A 162 33.74 11.35 -9.24
C ALA A 162 32.86 11.13 -10.48
N LYS A 163 31.78 10.36 -10.34
CA LYS A 163 30.75 10.22 -11.38
C LYS A 163 30.29 11.62 -11.81
N PRO A 164 30.14 11.89 -13.12
CA PRO A 164 29.74 13.20 -13.60
C PRO A 164 28.39 13.62 -13.00
N ALA A 165 28.17 14.92 -12.83
CA ALA A 165 26.91 15.43 -12.32
C ALA A 165 25.80 15.10 -13.33
N VAL A 166 24.82 14.30 -12.90
CA VAL A 166 23.66 13.94 -13.72
C VAL A 166 22.49 14.82 -13.29
N GLU A 167 21.91 15.56 -14.23
CA GLU A 167 20.67 16.29 -14.03
C GLU A 167 19.49 15.50 -14.60
N ILE A 168 18.39 15.45 -13.86
CA ILE A 168 17.17 14.77 -14.29
C ILE A 168 16.28 15.79 -15.01
N VAL A 169 16.26 15.74 -16.34
CA VAL A 169 15.38 16.55 -17.17
C VAL A 169 13.99 15.91 -17.23
N ARG A 170 12.95 16.71 -16.96
CA ARG A 170 11.54 16.27 -16.96
C ARG A 170 10.87 16.76 -18.25
N GLU A 171 10.46 15.84 -19.11
CA GLU A 171 9.68 16.13 -20.32
C GLU A 171 8.28 15.52 -20.20
N ARG A 172 7.24 16.22 -20.66
CA ARG A 172 5.88 15.66 -20.69
C ARG A 172 5.75 14.73 -21.88
N LYS A 173 5.10 13.56 -21.71
CA LYS A 173 4.82 12.65 -22.83
C LYS A 173 4.07 13.36 -23.95
N PRO A 174 4.27 12.99 -25.23
CA PRO A 174 3.46 13.49 -26.35
C PRO A 174 1.96 13.28 -26.09
N GLU A 175 1.11 14.21 -26.51
CA GLU A 175 -0.34 14.18 -26.22
C GLU A 175 -1.01 12.86 -26.61
N ALA A 176 -0.59 12.26 -27.73
CA ALA A 176 -1.10 10.97 -28.20
C ALA A 176 -0.84 9.80 -27.22
N GLU A 177 0.25 9.87 -26.45
CA GLU A 177 0.67 8.85 -25.49
C GLU A 177 0.18 9.14 -24.06
N GLN A 178 -0.38 10.33 -23.81
CA GLN A 178 -0.85 10.70 -22.48
C GLN A 178 -2.06 9.86 -22.09
N THR A 179 -2.06 9.39 -20.84
CA THR A 179 -3.20 8.72 -20.22
C THR A 179 -3.92 9.71 -19.29
N PRO A 180 -5.24 9.61 -19.10
CA PRO A 180 -5.96 10.47 -18.16
C PRO A 180 -5.74 10.05 -16.69
N SER A 181 -4.63 9.36 -16.41
CA SER A 181 -4.18 9.04 -15.05
C SER A 181 -3.85 10.32 -14.29
N HIS A 182 -3.99 10.29 -12.97
CA HIS A 182 -3.59 11.41 -12.11
C HIS A 182 -3.32 10.98 -10.68
N PHE A 183 -2.52 11.76 -9.95
CA PHE A 183 -2.21 11.53 -8.54
C PHE A 183 -2.39 12.82 -7.73
N TRP A 184 -3.24 12.76 -6.71
CA TRP A 184 -3.56 13.90 -5.85
C TRP A 184 -3.01 13.71 -4.45
N VAL A 185 -2.55 14.82 -3.88
CA VAL A 185 -2.13 14.93 -2.48
C VAL A 185 -2.99 16.00 -1.82
N LEU A 186 -3.63 15.62 -0.73
CA LEU A 186 -4.34 16.53 0.16
C LEU A 186 -3.39 16.95 1.28
N SER A 187 -3.26 18.25 1.47
CA SER A 187 -2.44 18.84 2.53
C SER A 187 -3.31 19.64 3.49
N MET A 188 -3.02 19.54 4.78
CA MET A 188 -3.60 20.38 5.83
C MET A 188 -2.48 21.25 6.38
N GLU A 189 -2.63 22.57 6.32
CA GLU A 189 -1.61 23.52 6.79
C GLU A 189 -0.21 23.28 6.18
N GLY A 190 -0.19 22.92 4.89
CA GLY A 190 1.05 22.63 4.16
C GLY A 190 1.63 21.23 4.38
N THR A 191 1.09 20.43 5.30
CA THR A 191 1.54 19.04 5.54
C THR A 191 0.66 18.05 4.81
N PRO A 192 1.21 17.14 3.96
CA PRO A 192 0.45 16.06 3.34
C PRO A 192 -0.25 15.18 4.38
N CYS A 193 -1.56 15.01 4.24
CA CYS A 193 -2.38 14.24 5.18
C CYS A 193 -3.19 13.12 4.51
N ALA A 194 -3.43 13.21 3.20
CA ALA A 194 -4.10 12.16 2.45
C ALA A 194 -3.65 12.15 0.98
N MET A 195 -3.86 11.04 0.28
CA MET A 195 -3.51 10.88 -1.13
C MET A 195 -4.46 9.91 -1.83
N VAL A 196 -4.57 10.05 -3.15
CA VAL A 196 -5.27 9.10 -4.01
C VAL A 196 -4.69 9.13 -5.42
N GLY A 197 -4.62 7.95 -6.05
CA GLY A 197 -4.26 7.78 -7.45
C GLY A 197 -5.44 7.29 -8.28
N LEU A 198 -5.55 7.79 -9.50
CA LEU A 198 -6.42 7.23 -10.53
C LEU A 198 -5.51 6.77 -11.68
N ALA A 199 -5.45 5.47 -11.90
CA ALA A 199 -4.61 4.87 -12.93
C ALA A 199 -5.42 4.51 -14.17
N CYS A 200 -4.89 4.81 -15.35
CA CYS A 200 -5.41 4.43 -16.66
C CYS A 200 -4.30 3.74 -17.45
N ASN A 201 -4.22 2.41 -17.32
CA ASN A 201 -3.16 1.63 -17.97
C ASN A 201 -3.60 1.20 -19.36
N ARG A 202 -2.86 1.59 -20.40
CA ARG A 202 -3.10 1.12 -21.78
C ARG A 202 -2.53 -0.28 -22.01
N GLU A 203 -1.47 -0.61 -21.30
CA GLU A 203 -0.71 -1.86 -21.44
C GLU A 203 -0.54 -2.55 -20.08
N ASP A 204 -0.24 -3.84 -20.11
CA ASP A 204 0.09 -4.59 -18.90
C ASP A 204 1.43 -4.09 -18.33
N ILE A 205 1.38 -3.60 -17.10
CA ILE A 205 2.55 -3.12 -16.38
C ILE A 205 3.13 -4.28 -15.60
N MET A 206 4.36 -4.64 -15.92
CA MET A 206 5.09 -5.72 -15.25
C MET A 206 5.62 -5.28 -13.89
N ASP A 207 5.61 -6.18 -12.91
CA ASP A 207 6.20 -5.98 -11.60
C ASP A 207 7.72 -5.82 -11.75
N LYS A 208 8.27 -4.71 -11.24
CA LYS A 208 9.71 -4.42 -11.26
C LYS A 208 10.52 -5.29 -10.30
N ARG A 209 9.85 -6.02 -9.41
CA ARG A 209 10.48 -6.86 -8.39
C ARG A 209 11.02 -8.15 -8.97
N GLU A 210 12.13 -8.62 -8.40
CA GLU A 210 12.57 -9.98 -8.63
C GLU A 210 11.52 -10.95 -8.06
N ASN A 211 11.19 -12.00 -8.82
CA ASN A 211 10.28 -13.05 -8.39
C ASN A 211 10.93 -13.88 -7.28
N LEU A 212 10.87 -13.36 -6.06
CA LEU A 212 11.31 -14.04 -4.88
C LEU A 212 10.29 -15.11 -4.49
N MET A 213 10.78 -16.32 -4.24
CA MET A 213 9.94 -17.42 -3.76
C MET A 213 9.18 -17.00 -2.48
N PRO A 214 7.84 -17.22 -2.40
CA PRO A 214 7.05 -16.91 -1.21
C PRO A 214 7.65 -17.50 0.08
N GLY A 215 7.56 -16.75 1.19
CA GLY A 215 8.20 -17.12 2.45
C GLY A 215 7.80 -18.51 2.98
N TRP A 216 6.52 -18.88 2.88
CA TRP A 216 6.03 -20.21 3.29
C TRP A 216 6.61 -21.34 2.44
N LYS A 217 6.90 -21.11 1.14
CA LYS A 217 7.57 -22.10 0.30
C LYS A 217 9.02 -22.30 0.73
N ARG A 218 9.73 -21.21 1.04
CA ARG A 218 11.09 -21.30 1.60
C ARG A 218 11.12 -22.08 2.90
N LEU A 219 10.16 -21.83 3.79
CA LEU A 219 10.01 -22.56 5.04
C LEU A 219 9.70 -24.05 4.79
N GLY A 220 8.77 -24.36 3.88
CA GLY A 220 8.45 -25.73 3.49
C GLY A 220 9.66 -26.50 2.94
N VAL A 221 10.43 -25.86 2.04
CA VAL A 221 11.71 -26.41 1.54
C VAL A 221 12.69 -26.66 2.68
N ALA A 222 12.84 -25.72 3.62
CA ALA A 222 13.74 -25.87 4.76
C ALA A 222 13.33 -27.04 5.67
N ILE A 223 12.03 -27.22 5.92
CA ILE A 223 11.49 -28.33 6.72
C ILE A 223 11.71 -29.66 5.99
N CYS A 224 11.36 -29.78 4.71
CA CYS A 224 11.58 -31.01 3.94
C CYS A 224 13.07 -31.39 3.92
N ARG A 225 13.97 -30.42 3.72
CA ARG A 225 15.42 -30.65 3.78
C ARG A 225 15.87 -31.12 5.16
N ARG A 226 15.35 -30.54 6.24
CA ARG A 226 15.69 -30.93 7.61
C ARG A 226 15.31 -32.37 7.93
N TYR A 227 14.19 -32.85 7.41
CA TYR A 227 13.70 -34.22 7.62
C TYR A 227 14.06 -35.18 6.48
N HIS A 228 14.94 -34.79 5.55
CA HIS A 228 15.36 -35.58 4.39
C HIS A 228 14.17 -36.10 3.54
N LEU A 229 13.06 -35.36 3.51
CA LEU A 229 11.89 -35.68 2.71
C LEU A 229 12.07 -35.14 1.28
N PRO A 230 11.57 -35.85 0.25
CA PRO A 230 11.59 -35.35 -1.13
C PRO A 230 10.78 -34.07 -1.20
N ILE A 231 11.34 -33.00 -1.76
CA ILE A 231 10.68 -31.69 -1.85
C ILE A 231 9.50 -31.79 -2.82
N PRO A 232 8.25 -31.61 -2.35
CA PRO A 232 7.09 -31.60 -3.24
C PRO A 232 7.19 -30.50 -4.31
N LYS A 233 6.70 -30.77 -5.53
CA LYS A 233 6.66 -29.80 -6.64
C LYS A 233 5.93 -28.48 -6.32
N VAL A 234 5.10 -28.49 -5.27
CA VAL A 234 4.39 -27.29 -4.77
C VAL A 234 5.35 -26.27 -4.13
N PHE A 235 6.48 -26.75 -3.59
CA PHE A 235 7.50 -25.94 -2.92
C PHE A 235 8.72 -25.62 -3.79
N THR A 236 8.85 -26.25 -4.97
CA THR A 236 9.88 -25.87 -5.94
C THR A 236 9.59 -24.49 -6.54
N ALA A 237 10.66 -23.79 -6.92
CA ALA A 237 10.57 -22.48 -7.54
C ALA A 237 9.64 -22.53 -8.76
N GLN A 238 8.73 -21.57 -8.87
CA GLN A 238 8.09 -21.27 -10.14
C GLN A 238 9.18 -20.83 -11.11
N ASP A 239 9.04 -21.20 -12.38
CA ASP A 239 9.92 -20.72 -13.46
C ASP A 239 10.08 -19.20 -13.32
N THR A 240 11.31 -18.77 -12.99
CA THR A 240 11.68 -17.37 -12.76
C THR A 240 11.56 -16.51 -14.03
N THR A 241 11.17 -17.09 -15.16
CA THR A 241 11.06 -16.45 -16.46
C THR A 241 9.77 -15.65 -16.67
N GLN A 242 8.69 -15.92 -15.92
CA GLN A 242 7.45 -15.14 -16.03
C GLN A 242 7.40 -14.05 -14.96
N ARG A 243 7.80 -12.82 -15.33
CA ARG A 243 7.58 -11.64 -14.47
C ARG A 243 6.09 -11.50 -14.16
N ASN A 244 5.76 -11.23 -12.91
CA ASN A 244 4.37 -11.04 -12.50
C ASN A 244 3.82 -9.74 -13.10
N VAL A 245 2.55 -9.74 -13.51
CA VAL A 245 1.87 -8.50 -13.93
C VAL A 245 1.51 -7.71 -12.68
N PHE A 246 2.04 -6.48 -12.56
CA PHE A 246 1.73 -5.57 -11.47
C PHE A 246 0.31 -5.01 -11.62
N ALA A 247 -0.01 -4.48 -12.80
CA ALA A 247 -1.32 -3.94 -13.14
C ALA A 247 -1.67 -4.31 -14.58
N LYS A 248 -2.91 -4.78 -14.80
CA LYS A 248 -3.40 -5.12 -16.14
C LYS A 248 -3.78 -3.87 -16.92
N ALA A 249 -3.74 -3.98 -18.25
CA ALA A 249 -4.35 -3.04 -19.15
C ALA A 249 -5.84 -2.90 -18.84
N HIS A 250 -6.33 -1.66 -18.86
CA HIS A 250 -7.73 -1.33 -18.64
C HIS A 250 -8.50 -1.39 -19.96
N GLU A 251 -9.79 -1.66 -19.86
CA GLU A 251 -10.72 -1.47 -20.98
C GLU A 251 -10.74 0.01 -21.39
N PRO A 252 -11.11 0.34 -22.64
CA PRO A 252 -11.30 1.72 -23.06
C PRO A 252 -12.21 2.49 -22.09
N ASN A 253 -11.88 3.75 -21.82
CA ASN A 253 -12.63 4.63 -20.92
C ASN A 253 -12.81 4.08 -19.50
N SER A 254 -11.86 3.27 -19.02
CA SER A 254 -11.87 2.79 -17.65
C SER A 254 -10.59 3.13 -16.88
N ALA A 255 -10.75 3.25 -15.56
CA ALA A 255 -9.68 3.60 -14.64
C ALA A 255 -9.77 2.78 -13.37
N THR A 256 -8.66 2.68 -12.66
CA THR A 256 -8.64 2.06 -11.33
C THR A 256 -8.24 3.10 -10.30
N LEU A 257 -9.07 3.26 -9.28
CA LEU A 257 -8.79 4.03 -8.07
C LEU A 257 -7.82 3.22 -7.20
N GLN A 258 -6.66 3.80 -6.93
CA GLN A 258 -5.57 3.16 -6.19
C GLN A 258 -5.00 4.13 -5.16
N ARG A 259 -4.25 3.58 -4.20
CA ARG A 259 -3.47 4.38 -3.23
C ARG A 259 -4.29 5.39 -2.44
N LEU A 260 -5.57 5.09 -2.18
CA LEU A 260 -6.37 5.88 -1.23
C LEU A 260 -5.81 5.68 0.17
N ALA A 261 -5.14 6.70 0.70
CA ALA A 261 -4.57 6.68 2.04
C ALA A 261 -4.88 8.00 2.75
N VAL A 262 -5.30 7.92 4.01
CA VAL A 262 -5.57 9.06 4.90
C VAL A 262 -4.84 8.80 6.20
N ARG A 263 -4.06 9.78 6.68
CA ARG A 263 -3.35 9.71 7.95
C ARG A 263 -4.31 9.34 9.07
N TYR A 264 -3.87 8.45 9.96
CA TYR A 264 -4.69 7.80 10.97
C TYR A 264 -5.60 8.77 11.76
N GLU A 265 -5.04 9.89 12.21
CA GLU A 265 -5.73 10.93 12.98
C GLU A 265 -6.91 11.58 12.25
N PHE A 266 -6.97 11.49 10.92
CA PHE A 266 -8.00 12.13 10.09
C PHE A 266 -8.91 11.15 9.35
N GLN A 267 -8.80 9.84 9.61
CA GLN A 267 -9.57 8.81 8.89
C GLN A 267 -11.09 8.96 9.06
N THR A 268 -11.54 9.52 10.18
CA THR A 268 -12.97 9.75 10.46
C THR A 268 -13.48 11.12 10.00
N CYS A 269 -12.59 12.00 9.51
CA CYS A 269 -12.92 13.38 9.13
C CYS A 269 -13.49 13.51 7.71
N GLY A 270 -13.75 12.40 7.01
CA GLY A 270 -14.33 12.43 5.66
C GLY A 270 -13.36 12.80 4.54
N LEU A 271 -12.05 12.91 4.80
CA LEU A 271 -11.05 13.29 3.79
C LEU A 271 -11.00 12.31 2.60
N SER A 272 -11.31 11.04 2.82
CA SER A 272 -11.43 10.04 1.75
C SER A 272 -12.53 10.39 0.76
N THR A 273 -13.63 10.97 1.23
CA THR A 273 -14.77 11.36 0.38
C THR A 273 -14.38 12.53 -0.52
N LEU A 274 -13.65 13.51 -0.01
CA LEU A 274 -13.08 14.59 -0.84
C LEU A 274 -12.20 14.00 -1.96
N LEU A 275 -11.25 13.15 -1.60
CA LEU A 275 -10.34 12.52 -2.57
C LEU A 275 -11.09 11.74 -3.67
N ILE A 276 -12.08 10.92 -3.30
CA ILE A 276 -12.89 10.17 -4.26
C ILE A 276 -13.73 11.12 -5.11
N ASN A 277 -14.34 12.14 -4.52
CA ASN A 277 -15.13 13.15 -5.25
C ASN A 277 -14.29 13.82 -6.34
N ARG A 278 -13.04 14.20 -6.03
CA ARG A 278 -12.14 14.78 -7.03
C ARG A 278 -11.77 13.77 -8.11
N ALA A 279 -11.45 12.54 -7.75
CA ALA A 279 -11.09 11.49 -8.71
C ALA A 279 -12.25 11.19 -9.69
N MET A 280 -13.49 11.10 -9.18
CA MET A 280 -14.67 10.89 -10.02
C MET A 280 -14.98 12.10 -10.92
N THR A 281 -14.81 13.31 -10.40
CA THR A 281 -14.98 14.53 -11.21
C THR A 281 -13.96 14.59 -12.34
N TRP A 282 -12.69 14.26 -12.05
CA TRP A 282 -11.63 14.16 -13.06
C TRP A 282 -11.93 13.08 -14.10
N ALA A 283 -12.42 11.92 -13.65
CA ALA A 283 -12.83 10.83 -14.54
C ALA A 283 -13.90 11.30 -15.53
N ASN A 284 -14.91 12.03 -15.05
CA ASN A 284 -15.95 12.61 -15.91
C ASN A 284 -15.39 13.67 -16.88
N GLU A 285 -14.50 14.55 -16.42
CA GLU A 285 -13.84 15.58 -17.25
C GLU A 285 -13.04 14.97 -18.42
N HIS A 286 -12.51 13.75 -18.26
CA HIS A 286 -11.64 13.09 -19.23
C HIS A 286 -12.33 11.90 -19.94
N GLY A 287 -13.66 11.80 -19.89
CA GLY A 287 -14.42 10.80 -20.64
C GLY A 287 -14.28 9.37 -20.13
N ILE A 288 -13.88 9.18 -18.87
CA ILE A 288 -13.83 7.86 -18.23
C ILE A 288 -15.24 7.49 -17.80
N GLU A 289 -15.71 6.31 -18.20
CA GLU A 289 -17.07 5.83 -17.95
C GLU A 289 -17.13 4.95 -16.69
N ARG A 290 -16.08 4.16 -16.43
CA ARG A 290 -16.04 3.21 -15.31
C ARG A 290 -14.80 3.38 -14.46
N VAL A 291 -15.00 3.48 -13.16
CA VAL A 291 -13.91 3.48 -12.16
C VAL A 291 -13.98 2.21 -11.34
N TYR A 292 -12.90 1.43 -11.38
CA TYR A 292 -12.71 0.23 -10.61
C TYR A 292 -11.96 0.53 -9.31
N ALA A 293 -12.16 -0.27 -8.28
CA ALA A 293 -11.35 -0.25 -7.07
C ALA A 293 -11.18 -1.67 -6.56
N VAL A 294 -10.04 -1.97 -5.95
CA VAL A 294 -9.72 -3.30 -5.42
C VAL A 294 -9.45 -3.20 -3.92
N THR A 295 -10.17 -3.99 -3.14
CA THR A 295 -9.98 -4.11 -1.68
C THR A 295 -9.62 -5.55 -1.30
N ASP A 296 -9.02 -5.71 -0.13
CA ASP A 296 -8.74 -7.02 0.47
C ASP A 296 -9.51 -7.21 1.79
N GLU A 297 -9.27 -8.34 2.47
CA GLU A 297 -9.89 -8.64 3.75
C GLU A 297 -9.57 -7.66 4.89
N MET A 298 -8.45 -6.94 4.80
CA MET A 298 -8.01 -5.98 5.81
C MET A 298 -8.64 -4.60 5.58
N MET A 299 -9.03 -4.28 4.35
CA MET A 299 -9.53 -2.98 3.93
C MET A 299 -11.05 -2.78 4.11
N MET A 300 -11.62 -3.25 5.23
CA MET A 300 -13.07 -3.16 5.50
C MET A 300 -13.61 -1.71 5.48
N ALA A 301 -12.86 -0.77 6.03
CA ALA A 301 -13.27 0.63 6.05
C ALA A 301 -13.38 1.20 4.63
N ALA A 302 -12.44 0.82 3.75
CA ALA A 302 -12.48 1.20 2.35
C ALA A 302 -13.69 0.57 1.62
N GLU A 303 -14.00 -0.71 1.88
CA GLU A 303 -15.20 -1.37 1.34
C GLU A 303 -16.48 -0.61 1.72
N GLN A 304 -16.61 -0.23 3.00
CA GLN A 304 -17.77 0.52 3.48
C GLN A 304 -17.86 1.90 2.84
N ILE A 305 -16.73 2.62 2.69
CA ILE A 305 -16.70 3.92 2.02
C ILE A 305 -17.13 3.78 0.55
N LEU A 306 -16.53 2.84 -0.19
CA LEU A 306 -16.83 2.60 -1.59
C LEU A 306 -18.31 2.22 -1.79
N GLN A 307 -18.80 1.24 -1.04
CA GLN A 307 -20.16 0.73 -1.19
C GLN A 307 -21.22 1.68 -0.66
N LEU A 308 -21.11 2.09 0.61
CA LEU A 308 -22.20 2.80 1.31
C LEU A 308 -22.21 4.29 1.00
N ARG A 309 -21.03 4.92 0.87
CA ARG A 309 -20.94 6.37 0.66
C ARG A 309 -20.89 6.74 -0.82
N HIS A 310 -20.17 5.96 -1.62
CA HIS A 310 -19.96 6.26 -3.03
C HIS A 310 -20.72 5.34 -3.99
N GLY A 311 -21.48 4.35 -3.50
CA GLY A 311 -22.36 3.53 -4.34
C GLY A 311 -21.64 2.58 -5.29
N PHE A 312 -20.38 2.23 -5.03
CA PHE A 312 -19.67 1.23 -5.80
C PHE A 312 -20.34 -0.14 -5.65
N LYS A 313 -20.49 -0.85 -6.77
CA LYS A 313 -21.09 -2.18 -6.85
C LYS A 313 -19.97 -3.22 -6.88
N ARG A 314 -20.03 -4.25 -6.04
CA ARG A 314 -19.05 -5.35 -6.04
C ARG A 314 -19.32 -6.29 -7.21
N ILE A 315 -18.37 -6.45 -8.11
CA ILE A 315 -18.50 -7.31 -9.30
C ILE A 315 -17.88 -8.69 -9.09
N GLU A 316 -16.78 -8.74 -8.35
CA GLU A 316 -16.02 -9.97 -8.15
C GLU A 316 -15.53 -10.05 -6.70
N LYS A 317 -15.54 -11.26 -6.15
CA LYS A 317 -14.87 -11.57 -4.89
C LYS A 317 -14.13 -12.89 -5.06
N ARG A 318 -12.81 -12.83 -5.13
CA ARG A 318 -11.95 -13.99 -5.36
C ARG A 318 -11.16 -14.32 -4.10
N ARG A 319 -11.08 -15.61 -3.79
CA ARG A 319 -10.18 -16.12 -2.75
C ARG A 319 -8.76 -16.18 -3.30
N VAL A 320 -7.84 -15.40 -2.72
CA VAL A 320 -6.45 -15.29 -3.22
C VAL A 320 -5.48 -16.12 -2.38
N GLY A 321 -5.89 -16.55 -1.18
CA GLY A 321 -5.01 -17.34 -0.32
C GLY A 321 -5.70 -18.12 0.79
N TRP A 322 -4.94 -18.28 1.87
CA TRP A 322 -5.31 -19.09 3.03
C TRP A 322 -5.98 -18.23 4.09
N PHE A 323 -6.59 -18.84 5.09
CA PHE A 323 -7.15 -18.12 6.25
C PHE A 323 -8.21 -17.04 5.94
N GLY A 324 -8.97 -17.21 4.86
CA GLY A 324 -10.04 -16.28 4.50
C GLY A 324 -9.60 -15.05 3.70
N GLN A 325 -8.36 -15.01 3.23
CA GLN A 325 -7.86 -13.97 2.33
C GLN A 325 -8.68 -13.88 1.05
N TYR A 326 -9.08 -12.66 0.71
CA TYR A 326 -9.85 -12.41 -0.49
C TYR A 326 -9.48 -11.06 -1.11
N GLU A 327 -9.75 -10.96 -2.40
CA GLU A 327 -9.71 -9.71 -3.14
C GLU A 327 -11.12 -9.45 -3.68
N ALA A 328 -11.61 -8.24 -3.47
CA ALA A 328 -12.91 -7.79 -3.94
C ALA A 328 -12.74 -6.65 -4.92
N THR A 329 -13.30 -6.82 -6.12
CA THR A 329 -13.30 -5.81 -7.18
C THR A 329 -14.63 -5.09 -7.16
N TRP A 330 -14.55 -3.77 -7.14
CA TRP A 330 -15.66 -2.85 -7.09
C TRP A 330 -15.68 -2.01 -8.36
N VAL A 331 -16.86 -1.67 -8.86
CA VAL A 331 -17.04 -0.80 -10.03
C VAL A 331 -18.03 0.30 -9.70
N CYS A 332 -17.79 1.48 -10.27
CA CYS A 332 -18.72 2.59 -10.26
C CYS A 332 -18.84 3.16 -11.68
N ASP A 333 -20.08 3.38 -12.12
CA ASP A 333 -20.36 4.13 -13.33
C ASP A 333 -20.24 5.62 -13.02
N VAL A 334 -19.36 6.32 -13.75
CA VAL A 334 -19.02 7.70 -13.47
C VAL A 334 -20.21 8.62 -13.75
N ARG A 335 -21.01 8.36 -14.79
CA ARG A 335 -22.16 9.20 -15.13
C ARG A 335 -23.27 9.05 -14.09
N GLU A 336 -23.64 7.82 -13.75
CA GLU A 336 -24.61 7.52 -12.68
C GLU A 336 -24.17 8.18 -11.35
N TRP A 337 -22.87 8.09 -11.04
CA TRP A 337 -22.32 8.69 -9.85
C TRP A 337 -22.38 10.21 -9.85
N MET A 338 -22.02 10.84 -10.97
CA MET A 338 -22.04 12.29 -11.14
C MET A 338 -23.46 12.83 -11.02
N GLU A 339 -24.45 12.20 -11.65
CA GLU A 339 -25.87 12.61 -11.53
C GLU A 339 -26.34 12.62 -10.07
N LYS A 340 -25.92 11.62 -9.29
CA LYS A 340 -26.30 11.51 -7.87
C LYS A 340 -25.55 12.45 -6.93
N ASN A 341 -24.32 12.84 -7.26
CA ASN A 341 -23.41 13.54 -6.34
C ASN A 341 -22.95 14.94 -6.81
N ASN A 342 -23.34 15.39 -8.00
CA ASN A 342 -22.87 16.66 -8.60
C ASN A 342 -23.08 17.88 -7.68
N GLU A 343 -24.21 17.91 -6.96
CA GLU A 343 -24.54 19.03 -6.08
C GLU A 343 -23.69 19.06 -4.81
N LYS A 344 -23.19 17.90 -4.36
CA LYS A 344 -22.36 17.79 -3.16
C LYS A 344 -20.90 18.13 -3.42
N THR A 345 -20.40 17.87 -4.63
CA THR A 345 -18.99 18.10 -4.99
C THR A 345 -18.68 19.55 -5.35
N LYS A 346 -19.61 20.29 -5.97
CA LYS A 346 -19.40 21.69 -6.38
C LYS A 346 -19.06 22.67 -5.23
N PRO A 347 -19.71 22.64 -4.05
CA PRO A 347 -19.39 23.58 -2.97
C PRO A 347 -18.09 23.23 -2.21
N GLU A 348 -17.61 21.99 -2.30
CA GLU A 348 -16.43 21.51 -1.56
C GLU A 348 -15.10 22.08 -2.10
N TYR A 349 -15.08 22.55 -3.35
CA TYR A 349 -13.86 23.01 -4.01
C TYR A 349 -13.95 24.49 -4.41
N LYS A 350 -13.27 25.35 -3.66
CA LYS A 350 -12.98 26.72 -4.09
C LYS A 350 -11.59 26.76 -4.74
N LYS A 351 -11.52 27.17 -6.01
CA LYS A 351 -10.22 27.42 -6.67
C LYS A 351 -9.49 28.52 -5.90
N VAL A 352 -8.29 28.22 -5.41
CA VAL A 352 -7.39 29.22 -4.85
C VAL A 352 -6.77 29.94 -6.04
N SER A 353 -7.14 31.20 -6.25
CA SER A 353 -6.43 32.08 -7.19
C SER A 353 -5.06 32.39 -6.59
N ASN A 354 -4.00 31.97 -7.29
CA ASN A 354 -2.64 32.40 -7.00
C ASN A 354 -2.42 33.84 -7.44
#